data_AF-A0A1C4TZK9-F1
#
_entry.id   AF-A0A1C4TZK9-F1
#
_cell.length_a   1.000
_cell.length_b   1.000
_cell.length_c   1.000
_cell.angle_alpha   90.00
_cell.angle_beta   90.00
_cell.angle_gamma   90.00
#
_symmetry.space_group_name_H-M   'P 1'
#
loop_
_entity.id
_entity.type
_entity.pdbx_description
1 polymer ?
#
loop_
_entity_poly.entity_id
_entity_poly.type
_entity_poly.pdbx_seq_one_letter_code
_entity_poly.pdbx_strand_id
1 'polypeptide(L)'
;MGVDVVLYRIVRAGPGKRRPSHVTAEVVPDPEDVLLELLRRVRGGGRTPLLDLVDPLGQLVVGAEAAPRLMAELRCLAEVATAPSEVGHVRRLGLLVRRCLRDRDVEIRFEGD
;
A
#
# COMPACT_ATOMS: atom_id res chain seq x y z
N MET A 1 -3.96 -16.15 -2.63
CA MET A 1 -4.73 -14.90 -2.80
C MET A 1 -3.82 -13.85 -2.21
N GLY A 2 -3.17 -13.11 -3.10
CA GLY A 2 -2.15 -12.14 -2.72
C GLY A 2 -2.78 -10.79 -2.36
N VAL A 3 -1.95 -9.84 -1.98
CA VAL A 3 -2.37 -8.45 -1.82
C VAL A 3 -1.50 -7.56 -2.69
N ASP A 4 -2.03 -7.16 -3.84
CA ASP A 4 -1.37 -6.23 -4.72
C ASP A 4 -1.46 -4.81 -4.15
N VAL A 5 -0.41 -4.01 -4.35
CA VAL A 5 -0.41 -2.61 -3.93
C VAL A 5 -0.38 -1.69 -5.14
N VAL A 6 -1.46 -0.96 -5.33
CA VAL A 6 -1.71 -0.13 -6.50
C VAL A 6 -1.64 1.35 -6.13
N LEU A 7 -0.88 2.13 -6.88
CA LEU A 7 -0.92 3.59 -6.83
C LEU A 7 -1.93 4.09 -7.86
N TYR A 8 -2.98 4.75 -7.40
CA TYR A 8 -3.93 5.44 -8.27
C TYR A 8 -3.65 6.93 -8.31
N ARG A 9 -3.76 7.51 -9.50
CA ARG A 9 -3.86 8.96 -9.70
C ARG A 9 -5.33 9.35 -9.78
N ILE A 10 -5.70 10.33 -8.95
CA ILE A 10 -7.02 10.91 -8.87
C ILE A 10 -7.11 12.01 -9.93
N VAL A 11 -7.93 11.78 -10.95
CA VAL A 11 -8.25 12.75 -11.99
C VAL A 11 -9.57 13.41 -11.64
N ARG A 12 -9.50 14.64 -11.11
CA ARG A 12 -10.69 15.45 -10.85
C ARG A 12 -11.26 15.92 -12.18
N ALA A 13 -12.45 15.43 -12.52
CA ALA A 13 -13.15 15.91 -13.69
C ALA A 13 -13.62 17.36 -13.43
N GLY A 14 -13.59 18.19 -14.49
CA GLY A 14 -13.95 19.62 -14.42
C GLY A 14 -15.37 19.90 -13.93
N PRO A 15 -15.75 21.20 -13.78
CA PRO A 15 -17.01 21.60 -13.18
C PRO A 15 -18.20 20.96 -13.90
N GLY A 16 -18.86 20.00 -13.24
CA GLY A 16 -20.02 19.27 -13.78
C GLY A 16 -19.99 17.74 -13.64
N LYS A 17 -18.84 17.12 -13.35
CA LYS A 17 -18.76 15.66 -13.11
C LYS A 17 -18.58 15.34 -11.62
N ARG A 18 -19.56 14.64 -11.05
CA ARG A 18 -19.72 14.37 -9.60
C ARG A 18 -18.75 13.34 -9.00
N ARG A 19 -17.96 12.61 -9.79
CA ARG A 19 -17.04 11.57 -9.29
C ARG A 19 -15.63 11.74 -9.89
N PRO A 20 -14.57 11.75 -9.05
CA PRO A 20 -13.20 11.68 -9.53
C PRO A 20 -12.95 10.34 -10.22
N SER A 21 -12.19 10.36 -11.31
CA SER A 21 -11.72 9.16 -12.01
C SER A 21 -10.39 8.71 -11.41
N HIS A 22 -10.15 7.40 -11.36
CA HIS A 22 -8.90 6.83 -10.86
C HIS A 22 -8.18 6.16 -12.02
N VAL A 23 -6.90 6.50 -12.20
CA VAL A 23 -6.05 5.89 -13.23
C VAL A 23 -4.90 5.20 -12.53
N THR A 24 -4.71 3.91 -12.82
CA THR A 24 -3.57 3.15 -12.30
C THR A 24 -2.28 3.78 -12.78
N ALA A 25 -1.46 4.26 -11.85
CA ALA A 25 -0.18 4.89 -12.11
C ALA A 25 0.98 3.90 -11.94
N GLU A 26 0.87 2.97 -10.99
CA GLU A 26 1.90 1.98 -10.67
C GLU A 26 1.28 0.81 -9.91
N VAL A 27 1.80 -0.40 -10.11
CA VAL A 27 1.37 -1.61 -9.39
C VAL A 27 2.61 -2.30 -8.82
N VAL A 28 2.57 -2.64 -7.55
CA VAL A 28 3.51 -3.55 -6.89
C VAL A 28 2.75 -4.85 -6.65
N PRO A 29 2.89 -5.85 -7.54
CA PRO A 29 2.21 -7.11 -7.35
C PRO A 29 2.82 -7.87 -6.17
N ASP A 30 2.02 -8.75 -5.57
CA ASP A 30 2.44 -9.68 -4.51
C ASP A 30 2.58 -11.13 -5.01
N PRO A 31 3.57 -11.42 -5.87
CA PRO A 31 3.80 -12.78 -6.31
C PRO A 31 4.17 -13.64 -5.11
N GLU A 32 3.61 -14.86 -5.07
CA GLU A 32 3.90 -15.85 -4.03
C GLU A 32 3.47 -15.42 -2.61
N ASP A 33 2.51 -14.50 -2.50
CA ASP A 33 1.93 -14.05 -1.22
C ASP A 33 2.97 -13.49 -0.22
N VAL A 34 4.10 -12.93 -0.71
CA VAL A 34 5.23 -12.46 0.10
C VAL A 34 4.83 -11.36 1.09
N LEU A 35 4.12 -10.34 0.61
CA LEU A 35 3.60 -9.26 1.43
C LEU A 35 2.55 -9.79 2.40
N LEU A 36 1.64 -10.64 1.93
CA LEU A 36 0.61 -11.21 2.78
C LEU A 36 1.21 -12.01 3.96
N GLU A 37 2.23 -12.83 3.71
CA GLU A 37 2.93 -13.59 4.76
C GLU A 37 3.73 -12.70 5.71
N LEU A 38 4.30 -11.58 5.23
CA LEU A 38 4.89 -10.56 6.11
C LEU A 38 3.84 -9.92 7.01
N LEU A 39 2.70 -9.52 6.45
CA LEU A 39 1.60 -8.90 7.19
C LEU A 39 1.03 -9.83 8.25
N ARG A 40 0.88 -11.12 7.94
CA ARG A 40 0.43 -12.15 8.89
C ARG A 40 1.37 -12.28 10.09
N ARG A 41 2.69 -12.18 9.89
CA ARG A 41 3.69 -12.27 10.96
C ARG A 41 3.65 -11.11 11.95
N VAL A 42 3.33 -9.90 11.49
CA VAL A 42 3.31 -8.70 12.34
C VAL A 42 1.92 -8.36 12.90
N ARG A 43 0.87 -8.99 12.35
CA ARG A 43 -0.53 -8.69 12.66
C ARG A 43 -0.81 -8.76 14.16
N GLY A 44 -1.44 -7.72 14.69
CA GLY A 44 -1.83 -7.68 16.11
C GLY A 44 -0.65 -7.45 17.06
N GLY A 45 0.58 -7.25 16.56
CA GLY A 45 1.74 -6.86 17.36
C GLY A 45 1.73 -5.39 17.79
N GLY A 46 0.72 -4.61 17.39
CA GLY A 46 0.52 -3.20 17.75
C GLY A 46 1.45 -2.20 17.06
N ARG A 47 2.44 -2.68 16.30
CA ARG A 47 3.42 -1.84 15.57
C ARG A 47 2.96 -1.42 14.18
N THR A 48 1.97 -2.12 13.62
CA THR A 48 1.49 -1.96 12.24
C THR A 48 -0.04 -1.78 12.14
N PRO A 49 -0.64 -0.87 12.92
CA PRO A 49 -2.10 -0.79 13.05
C PRO A 49 -2.86 -0.40 11.76
N LEU A 50 -2.24 0.28 10.80
CA LEU A 50 -2.85 0.54 9.49
C LEU A 50 -2.76 -0.71 8.60
N LEU A 51 -1.60 -1.36 8.58
CA LEU A 51 -1.37 -2.58 7.82
C LEU A 51 -2.16 -3.79 8.36
N ASP A 52 -2.52 -3.79 9.64
CA ASP A 52 -3.39 -4.80 10.25
C ASP A 52 -4.82 -4.78 9.65
N LEU A 53 -5.22 -3.67 9.03
CA LEU A 53 -6.50 -3.52 8.33
C LEU A 53 -6.49 -4.11 6.91
N VAL A 54 -5.33 -4.55 6.40
CA VAL A 54 -5.24 -5.18 5.09
C VAL A 54 -6.01 -6.50 5.11
N ASP A 55 -6.98 -6.60 4.21
CA ASP A 55 -7.84 -7.77 4.01
C ASP A 55 -7.53 -8.40 2.64
N PRO A 56 -7.10 -9.67 2.57
CA PRO A 56 -6.89 -10.39 1.30
C PRO A 56 -8.14 -10.57 0.45
N LEU A 57 -9.33 -10.30 1.00
CA LEU A 57 -10.61 -10.33 0.27
C LEU A 57 -11.19 -8.94 0.03
N GLY A 58 -10.48 -7.90 0.45
CA GLY A 58 -10.98 -6.54 0.48
C GLY A 58 -10.03 -5.55 -0.15
N GLN A 59 -10.30 -4.28 0.13
CA GLN A 59 -9.43 -3.18 -0.26
C GLN A 59 -9.16 -2.27 0.94
N LEU A 60 -7.91 -1.85 1.09
CA LEU A 60 -7.53 -0.79 2.01
C LEU A 60 -7.01 0.40 1.22
N VAL A 61 -7.66 1.55 1.36
CA VAL A 61 -7.26 2.80 0.70
C VAL A 61 -6.45 3.65 1.68
N VAL A 62 -5.25 4.05 1.26
CA VAL A 62 -4.34 4.93 1.98
C VAL A 62 -4.08 6.18 1.16
N GLY A 63 -4.76 7.26 1.52
CA GLY A 63 -4.53 8.59 0.95
C GLY A 63 -3.26 9.25 1.48
N ALA A 64 -2.92 10.41 0.90
CA ALA A 64 -1.71 11.17 1.25
C ALA A 64 -1.58 11.51 2.75
N GLU A 65 -2.70 11.72 3.47
CA GLU A 65 -2.68 12.02 4.91
C GLU A 65 -2.21 10.84 5.77
N ALA A 66 -2.49 9.61 5.33
CA ALA A 66 -2.09 8.39 6.03
C ALA A 66 -0.73 7.85 5.54
N ALA A 67 -0.19 8.37 4.45
CA ALA A 67 1.09 7.94 3.87
C ALA A 67 2.31 8.06 4.83
N PRO A 68 2.44 9.12 5.67
CA PRO A 68 3.54 9.18 6.65
C PRO A 68 3.47 8.05 7.69
N ARG A 69 2.26 7.71 8.15
CA ARG A 69 2.03 6.59 9.06
C ARG A 69 2.36 5.27 8.37
N LEU A 70 1.87 5.06 7.15
CA LEU A 70 2.20 3.87 6.37
C LEU A 70 3.72 3.72 6.19
N MET A 71 4.45 4.80 5.92
CA MET A 71 5.92 4.77 5.84
C MET A 71 6.57 4.31 7.15
N ALA A 72 6.05 4.72 8.30
CA ALA A 72 6.56 4.27 9.60
C ALA A 72 6.28 2.79 9.85
N GLU A 73 5.09 2.30 9.49
CA GLU A 73 4.73 0.89 9.63
C GLU A 73 5.53 0.00 8.67
N LEU A 74 5.84 0.47 7.45
CA LEU A 74 6.74 -0.22 6.52
C LEU A 74 8.17 -0.37 7.06
N ARG A 75 8.64 0.55 7.90
CA ARG A 75 9.95 0.38 8.59
C ARG A 75 9.88 -0.77 9.59
N CYS A 76 8.76 -0.96 10.28
CA CYS A 76 8.55 -2.10 11.16
C CYS A 76 8.52 -3.42 10.36
N LEU A 77 7.91 -3.43 9.17
CA LEU A 77 7.98 -4.59 8.26
C LEU A 77 9.43 -4.87 7.81
N ALA A 78 10.20 -3.83 7.51
CA ALA A 78 11.59 -3.98 7.07
C ALA A 78 12.47 -4.64 8.14
N GLU A 79 12.17 -4.44 9.43
CA GLU A 79 12.91 -5.08 10.53
C GLU A 79 12.68 -6.59 10.62
N VAL A 80 11.52 -7.08 10.19
CA VAL A 80 11.16 -8.51 10.26
C VAL A 80 11.35 -9.24 8.92
N ALA A 81 11.62 -8.49 7.84
CA ALA A 81 11.92 -9.04 6.53
C ALA A 81 13.32 -9.69 6.55
N THR A 82 13.37 -10.99 6.33
CA THR A 82 14.60 -11.79 6.35
C THR A 82 14.99 -12.29 4.97
N ALA A 83 14.02 -12.57 4.10
CA ALA A 83 14.28 -13.05 2.75
C ALA A 83 14.60 -11.89 1.77
N PRO A 84 15.47 -12.09 0.76
CA PRO A 84 15.73 -11.06 -0.25
C PRO A 84 14.48 -10.60 -1.01
N SER A 85 13.51 -11.50 -1.22
CA SER A 85 12.22 -11.19 -1.85
C SER A 85 11.39 -10.24 -0.98
N GLU A 86 11.32 -10.51 0.33
CA GLU A 86 10.64 -9.68 1.33
C GLU A 86 11.24 -8.27 1.39
N VAL A 87 12.57 -8.17 1.52
CA VAL A 87 13.28 -6.89 1.56
C VAL A 87 13.07 -6.10 0.27
N GLY A 88 13.14 -6.78 -0.88
CA GLY A 88 12.87 -6.19 -2.19
C GLY A 88 11.43 -5.70 -2.32
N HIS A 89 10.46 -6.44 -1.77
CA HIS A 89 9.05 -6.07 -1.78
C HIS A 89 8.80 -4.84 -0.90
N VAL A 90 9.25 -4.85 0.37
CA VAL A 90 9.11 -3.70 1.29
C VAL A 90 9.78 -2.44 0.71
N ARG A 91 10.92 -2.58 0.03
CA ARG A 91 11.59 -1.46 -0.64
C ARG A 91 10.74 -0.88 -1.77
N ARG A 92 10.11 -1.70 -2.60
CA ARG A 92 9.22 -1.25 -3.69
C ARG A 92 8.01 -0.51 -3.12
N LEU A 93 7.38 -1.03 -2.08
CA LEU A 93 6.30 -0.34 -1.36
C LEU A 93 6.78 1.02 -0.81
N GLY A 94 7.97 1.06 -0.21
CA GLY A 94 8.55 2.31 0.28
C GLY A 94 8.73 3.37 -0.82
N LEU A 95 9.06 2.98 -2.04
CA LEU A 95 9.13 3.92 -3.18
C LEU A 95 7.74 4.45 -3.57
N LEU A 96 6.73 3.57 -3.59
CA LEU A 96 5.35 3.91 -3.90
C LEU A 96 4.76 4.88 -2.85
N VAL A 97 5.01 4.63 -1.56
CA VAL A 97 4.61 5.54 -0.46
C VAL A 97 5.32 6.89 -0.56
N ARG A 98 6.61 6.93 -0.91
CA ARG A 98 7.31 8.19 -1.15
C ARG A 98 6.70 9.00 -2.29
N ARG A 99 6.17 8.34 -3.31
CA ARG A 99 5.44 9.00 -4.41
C ARG A 99 4.12 9.59 -3.91
N CYS A 100 3.38 8.83 -3.10
CA CYS A 100 2.16 9.31 -2.43
C CYS A 100 2.40 10.49 -1.48
N LEU A 101 3.57 10.57 -0.84
CA LEU A 101 3.94 11.72 -0.01
C LEU A 101 4.22 13.01 -0.82
N ARG A 102 4.59 12.88 -2.10
CA ARG A 102 4.98 14.00 -2.97
C ARG A 102 3.82 14.56 -3.78
N ASP A 103 2.82 13.73 -4.08
CA ASP A 103 1.68 14.10 -4.91
C ASP A 103 0.39 13.95 -4.09
N ARG A 104 -0.42 15.01 -4.05
CA ARG A 104 -1.66 15.04 -3.27
C ARG A 104 -2.86 14.48 -4.05
N ASP A 105 -2.72 14.29 -5.36
CA ASP A 105 -3.73 13.70 -6.23
C ASP A 105 -3.41 12.23 -6.52
N VAL A 106 -2.78 11.53 -5.59
CA VAL A 106 -2.61 10.07 -5.64
C VAL A 106 -3.04 9.41 -4.33
N GLU A 107 -3.41 8.15 -4.42
CA GLU A 107 -3.72 7.29 -3.28
C GLU A 107 -3.19 5.88 -3.54
N ILE A 108 -2.91 5.17 -2.45
CA ILE A 108 -2.44 3.79 -2.47
C ILE A 108 -3.61 2.90 -2.12
N ARG A 109 -3.78 1.80 -2.85
CA ARG A 109 -4.75 0.76 -2.52
C ARG A 109 -4.03 -0.56 -2.35
N PHE A 110 -4.30 -1.23 -1.24
CA PHE A 110 -4.01 -2.64 -1.08
C PHE A 110 -5.25 -3.39 -1.57
N GLU A 111 -5.10 -4.20 -2.60
CA GLU A 111 -6.18 -4.91 -3.28
C GLU A 111 -5.91 -6.41 -3.15
N GLY A 112 -6.83 -7.12 -2.49
CA GLY A 112 -6.83 -8.57 -2.51
C GLY A 112 -7.26 -9.11 -3.88
N ASP A 113 -6.67 -10.25 -4.27
CA ASP A 113 -7.09 -11.05 -5.44
C ASP A 113 -8.12 -12.12 -5.06
#